data_AF-A0A5C9C888-F1
#
_entry.id   AF-A0A5C9C888-F1
#
_cell.length_a   1.000
_cell.length_b   1.000
_cell.length_c   1.000
_cell.angle_alpha   90.00
_cell.angle_beta   90.00
_cell.angle_gamma   90.00
#
_symmetry.space_group_name_H-M   'P 1'
#
loop_
_entity.id
_entity.type
_entity.pdbx_description
1 polymer ?
#
loop_
_entity_poly.entity_id
_entity_poly.type
_entity_poly.pdbx_seq_one_letter_code
_entity_poly.pdbx_strand_id
1 'polypeptide(L)'
;MVAIKNKKTLESYARDLLSQGKYGFALDEVRKVFSSQNWVAIKSALKRLVNKEQIISIHKGYYLIITPQYKSKGILPPSLFLDSFMNELKRPYYLSLLNAAAYHGSSHQQPQEFFVITSFPVLRPMQKKGIKINYICKREIPQKLLDTRKTEAGYLKISNAALTATDLIQYAKRVGGINRVAFVLAELAESIEPSAFDKNLLQYVPVVLGYLLDKVLDNQLLSNALFKALDKNKTALFRIPLKATGSSKGFETDERWKVIINTVIDINE
;
A
#
# COMPACT_ATOMS: atom_id res chain seq x y z
N MET A 1 -30.38 -47.08 3.46
CA MET A 1 -29.49 -46.00 3.90
C MET A 1 -29.71 -44.79 3.00
N VAL A 2 -30.41 -43.77 3.51
CA VAL A 2 -30.59 -42.50 2.79
C VAL A 2 -29.25 -41.79 2.79
N ALA A 3 -28.66 -41.57 1.61
CA ALA A 3 -27.52 -40.69 1.46
C ALA A 3 -27.97 -39.28 1.89
N ILE A 4 -27.58 -38.86 3.09
CA ILE A 4 -27.72 -37.48 3.52
C ILE A 4 -26.85 -36.66 2.55
N LYS A 5 -27.48 -36.09 1.51
CA LYS A 5 -26.88 -35.03 0.71
C LYS A 5 -26.47 -33.95 1.71
N ASN A 6 -25.20 -33.89 2.04
CA ASN A 6 -24.66 -32.95 3.02
C ASN A 6 -24.94 -31.55 2.46
N LYS A 7 -25.99 -30.88 2.95
CA LYS A 7 -26.45 -29.61 2.40
C LYS A 7 -25.35 -28.60 2.70
N LYS A 8 -24.58 -28.21 1.68
CA LYS A 8 -23.53 -27.21 1.81
C LYS A 8 -24.14 -25.99 2.50
N THR A 9 -23.54 -25.57 3.60
CA THR A 9 -23.95 -24.36 4.34
C THR A 9 -22.94 -23.25 4.07
N LEU A 10 -23.31 -22.00 4.31
CA LEU A 10 -22.33 -20.91 4.23
C LEU A 10 -21.18 -21.10 5.22
N GLU A 11 -21.44 -21.72 6.37
CA GLU A 11 -20.41 -21.98 7.38
C GLU A 11 -19.42 -23.06 6.90
N SER A 12 -19.91 -24.16 6.34
CA SER A 12 -19.04 -25.18 5.75
C SER A 12 -18.29 -24.63 4.54
N TYR A 13 -18.92 -23.80 3.70
CA TYR A 13 -18.26 -23.13 2.59
C TYR A 13 -17.13 -22.20 3.04
N ALA A 14 -17.31 -21.42 4.11
CA ALA A 14 -16.24 -20.60 4.66
C ALA A 14 -15.06 -21.46 5.16
N ARG A 15 -15.34 -22.61 5.79
CA ARG A 15 -14.29 -23.56 6.18
C ARG A 15 -13.56 -24.17 4.98
N ASP A 16 -14.29 -24.54 3.92
CA ASP A 16 -13.71 -25.05 2.67
C ASP A 16 -12.81 -24.00 1.99
N LEU A 17 -13.14 -22.71 2.08
CA LEU A 17 -12.31 -21.63 1.57
C LEU A 17 -11.02 -21.49 2.39
N LEU A 18 -11.12 -21.51 3.72
CA LEU A 18 -9.96 -21.44 4.60
C LEU A 18 -8.99 -22.61 4.36
N SER A 19 -9.49 -23.82 4.11
CA SER A 19 -8.63 -24.98 3.79
C SER A 19 -7.87 -24.83 2.47
N GLN A 20 -8.28 -23.89 1.61
CA GLN A 20 -7.59 -23.52 0.37
C GLN A 20 -6.71 -22.26 0.54
N GLY A 21 -6.53 -21.76 1.77
CA GLY A 21 -5.81 -20.51 2.04
C GLY A 21 -6.57 -19.24 1.64
N LYS A 22 -7.88 -19.33 1.37
CA LYS A 22 -8.71 -18.18 1.02
C LYS A 22 -9.39 -17.61 2.26
N TYR A 23 -9.01 -16.38 2.59
CA TYR A 23 -9.46 -15.68 3.79
C TYR A 23 -10.66 -14.75 3.56
N GLY A 24 -11.20 -14.69 2.35
CA GLY A 24 -12.34 -13.86 2.02
C GLY A 24 -13.06 -14.35 0.77
N PHE A 25 -14.26 -13.83 0.54
CA PHE A 25 -15.09 -14.19 -0.60
C PHE A 25 -15.98 -13.03 -1.03
N ALA A 26 -16.33 -13.03 -2.32
CA ALA A 26 -17.31 -12.12 -2.87
C ALA A 26 -18.74 -12.64 -2.69
N LEU A 27 -19.67 -11.73 -2.50
CA LEU A 27 -21.09 -12.04 -2.36
C LEU A 27 -21.66 -12.67 -3.64
N ASP A 28 -21.11 -12.30 -4.80
CA ASP A 28 -21.51 -12.86 -6.08
C ASP A 28 -21.02 -14.29 -6.27
N GLU A 29 -19.87 -14.67 -5.70
CA GLU A 29 -19.43 -16.08 -5.65
C GLU A 29 -20.37 -16.92 -4.78
N VAL A 30 -20.77 -16.40 -3.62
CA VAL A 30 -21.76 -17.05 -2.75
C VAL A 30 -23.07 -17.27 -3.51
N ARG A 31 -23.55 -16.27 -4.27
CA ARG A 31 -24.78 -16.41 -5.08
C ARG A 31 -24.66 -17.51 -6.13
N LYS A 32 -23.49 -17.67 -6.75
CA LYS A 32 -23.23 -18.73 -7.73
C LYS A 32 -23.21 -20.12 -7.07
N VAL A 33 -22.50 -20.25 -5.95
CA VAL A 33 -22.38 -21.54 -5.21
C VAL A 33 -23.72 -21.97 -4.60
N PHE A 34 -24.53 -21.02 -4.14
CA PHE A 34 -25.84 -21.27 -3.51
C PHE A 34 -27.00 -20.86 -4.42
N SER A 35 -26.88 -21.07 -5.72
CA SER A 35 -27.86 -20.65 -6.74
C SER A 35 -29.26 -21.23 -6.55
N SER A 36 -29.39 -22.38 -5.89
CA SER A 36 -30.67 -23.01 -5.54
C SER A 36 -31.35 -22.43 -4.30
N GLN A 37 -30.67 -21.55 -3.55
CA GLN A 37 -31.23 -20.91 -2.36
C GLN A 37 -31.77 -19.52 -2.69
N ASN A 38 -32.92 -19.17 -2.09
CA ASN A 38 -33.44 -17.82 -2.24
C ASN A 38 -32.53 -16.79 -1.53
N TRP A 39 -32.59 -15.54 -2.01
CA TRP A 39 -31.70 -14.48 -1.54
C TRP A 39 -31.90 -14.11 -0.07
N VAL A 40 -33.13 -14.24 0.45
CA VAL A 40 -33.46 -13.97 1.85
C VAL A 40 -32.75 -14.98 2.77
N ALA A 41 -32.69 -16.25 2.38
CA ALA A 41 -32.00 -17.30 3.10
C ALA A 41 -30.48 -17.05 3.15
N ILE A 42 -29.86 -16.69 2.01
CA ILE A 42 -28.43 -16.35 1.95
C ILE A 42 -28.10 -15.15 2.85
N LYS A 43 -28.88 -14.07 2.76
CA LYS A 43 -28.72 -12.89 3.63
C LYS A 43 -28.84 -13.23 5.11
N SER A 44 -29.83 -14.06 5.46
CA SER A 44 -30.04 -14.50 6.85
C SER A 44 -28.88 -15.34 7.36
N ALA A 45 -28.33 -16.22 6.52
CA ALA A 45 -27.14 -17.00 6.85
C ALA A 45 -25.89 -16.13 7.02
N LEU A 46 -25.64 -15.17 6.13
CA LEU A 46 -24.56 -14.19 6.26
C LEU A 46 -24.69 -13.38 7.56
N LYS A 47 -25.89 -12.86 7.85
CA LYS A 47 -26.17 -12.10 9.08
C LYS A 47 -25.85 -12.95 10.32
N ARG A 48 -26.22 -14.22 10.32
CA ARG A 48 -25.89 -15.14 11.42
C ARG A 48 -24.38 -15.30 11.60
N LEU A 49 -23.60 -15.45 10.52
CA LEU A 49 -22.15 -15.56 10.60
C LEU A 49 -21.48 -14.25 11.08
N VAL A 50 -21.99 -13.09 10.64
CA VAL A 50 -21.55 -11.77 11.12
C VAL A 50 -21.82 -11.64 12.62
N ASN A 51 -23.02 -11.99 13.08
CA ASN A 51 -23.39 -11.94 14.49
C ASN A 51 -22.54 -12.88 15.37
N LYS A 52 -22.09 -14.01 14.81
CA LYS A 52 -21.14 -14.94 15.45
C LYS A 52 -19.68 -14.47 15.35
N GLU A 53 -19.42 -13.32 14.72
CA GLU A 53 -18.09 -12.77 14.43
C GLU A 53 -17.19 -13.73 13.63
N GLN A 54 -17.78 -14.66 12.87
CA GLN A 54 -17.05 -15.60 12.02
C GLN A 54 -16.69 -14.98 10.66
N ILE A 55 -17.43 -13.95 10.23
CA ILE A 55 -17.11 -13.17 9.04
C ILE A 55 -17.31 -11.67 9.32
N ILE A 56 -16.64 -10.81 8.55
CA ILE A 56 -16.81 -9.36 8.60
C ILE A 56 -16.89 -8.79 7.18
N SER A 57 -17.80 -7.84 6.93
CA SER A 57 -17.84 -7.10 5.67
C SER A 57 -16.89 -5.90 5.73
N ILE A 58 -15.92 -5.88 4.81
CA ILE A 58 -14.95 -4.77 4.67
C ILE A 58 -15.29 -3.82 3.51
N HIS A 59 -16.06 -4.31 2.53
CA HIS A 59 -16.53 -3.56 1.38
C HIS A 59 -17.91 -4.10 0.98
N LYS A 60 -18.73 -3.28 0.31
CA LYS A 60 -20.03 -3.72 -0.21
C LYS A 60 -19.82 -4.95 -1.11
N GLY A 61 -20.39 -6.08 -0.72
CA GLY A 61 -20.28 -7.33 -1.48
C GLY A 61 -19.01 -8.14 -1.24
N TYR A 62 -18.17 -7.79 -0.26
CA TYR A 62 -16.98 -8.59 0.10
C TYR A 62 -16.91 -8.85 1.60
N TYR A 63 -16.57 -10.08 1.96
CA TYR A 63 -16.48 -10.55 3.34
C TYR A 63 -15.13 -11.22 3.59
N LEU A 64 -14.55 -10.95 4.77
CA LEU A 64 -13.43 -11.71 5.31
C LEU A 64 -13.93 -12.80 6.24
N ILE A 65 -13.25 -13.93 6.27
CA ILE A 65 -13.47 -15.02 7.20
C ILE A 65 -12.50 -14.86 8.37
N ILE A 66 -13.04 -14.73 9.59
CA ILE A 66 -12.22 -14.53 10.79
C ILE A 66 -11.78 -15.90 11.31
N THR A 67 -10.49 -16.18 11.22
CA THR A 67 -9.92 -17.41 11.81
C THR A 67 -9.84 -17.30 13.33
N PRO A 68 -9.73 -18.43 14.06
CA PRO A 68 -9.62 -18.42 15.51
C PRO A 68 -8.49 -17.51 16.04
N GLN A 69 -7.36 -17.42 15.32
CA GLN A 69 -6.22 -16.59 15.71
C GLN A 69 -6.55 -15.08 15.75
N TYR A 70 -7.48 -14.63 14.90
CA TYR A 70 -7.86 -13.22 14.78
C TYR A 70 -9.20 -12.90 15.46
N LYS A 71 -9.77 -13.85 16.22
CA LYS A 71 -11.09 -13.70 16.85
C LYS A 71 -11.16 -12.50 17.80
N SER A 72 -10.13 -12.27 18.62
CA SER A 72 -10.09 -11.13 19.56
C SER A 72 -10.03 -9.77 18.85
N LYS A 73 -9.31 -9.70 17.72
CA LYS A 73 -9.24 -8.48 16.87
C LYS A 73 -10.51 -8.29 16.03
N GLY A 74 -11.19 -9.39 15.69
CA GLY A 74 -12.39 -9.39 14.84
C GLY A 74 -12.14 -8.96 13.39
N ILE A 75 -10.88 -8.92 12.96
CA ILE A 75 -10.44 -8.59 11.59
C ILE A 75 -9.06 -9.19 11.32
N LEU A 76 -8.80 -9.54 10.06
CA LEU A 76 -7.50 -10.00 9.59
C LEU A 76 -6.56 -8.81 9.30
N PRO A 77 -5.23 -8.96 9.44
CA PRO A 77 -4.28 -7.98 8.92
C PRO A 77 -4.33 -7.90 7.39
N PRO A 78 -4.06 -6.72 6.77
CA PRO A 78 -4.17 -6.54 5.32
C PRO A 78 -3.30 -7.49 4.49
N SER A 79 -2.16 -7.95 5.02
CA SER A 79 -1.30 -8.94 4.37
C SER A 79 -1.99 -10.27 4.04
N LEU A 80 -3.12 -10.58 4.70
CA LEU A 80 -3.89 -11.82 4.49
C LEU A 80 -5.05 -11.69 3.49
N PHE A 81 -5.45 -10.48 3.12
CA PHE A 81 -6.65 -10.31 2.29
C PHE A 81 -6.55 -9.23 1.23
N LEU A 82 -5.56 -8.34 1.29
CA LEU A 82 -5.52 -7.18 0.40
C LEU A 82 -5.41 -7.61 -1.06
N ASP A 83 -4.58 -8.61 -1.37
CA ASP A 83 -4.44 -9.12 -2.74
C ASP A 83 -5.74 -9.70 -3.29
N SER A 84 -6.36 -10.63 -2.56
CA SER A 84 -7.63 -11.23 -2.96
C SER A 84 -8.75 -10.19 -3.08
N PHE A 85 -8.77 -9.20 -2.19
CA PHE A 85 -9.74 -8.12 -2.23
C PHE A 85 -9.56 -7.21 -3.45
N MET A 86 -8.33 -6.78 -3.75
CA MET A 86 -8.06 -5.92 -4.90
C MET A 86 -8.25 -6.65 -6.23
N ASN A 87 -7.96 -7.96 -6.27
CA ASN A 87 -8.25 -8.82 -7.42
C ASN A 87 -9.77 -8.96 -7.65
N GLU A 88 -10.56 -9.13 -6.59
CA GLU A 88 -12.03 -9.13 -6.70
C GLU A 88 -12.57 -7.81 -7.24
N LEU A 89 -12.00 -6.68 -6.79
CA LEU A 89 -12.34 -5.36 -7.35
C LEU A 89 -11.81 -5.15 -8.78
N LYS A 90 -11.01 -6.08 -9.31
CA LYS A 90 -10.30 -5.99 -10.61
C LYS A 90 -9.45 -4.72 -10.70
N ARG A 91 -8.77 -4.39 -9.61
CA ARG A 91 -7.97 -3.18 -9.50
C ARG A 91 -6.50 -3.53 -9.28
N PRO A 92 -5.60 -3.13 -10.21
CA PRO A 92 -4.19 -3.22 -9.93
C PRO A 92 -3.86 -2.35 -8.72
N TYR A 93 -2.94 -2.82 -7.89
CA TYR A 93 -2.57 -2.13 -6.68
C TYR A 93 -1.13 -2.41 -6.30
N TYR A 94 -0.62 -1.60 -5.39
CA TYR A 94 0.53 -1.93 -4.57
C TYR A 94 0.45 -1.23 -3.22
N LEU A 95 1.05 -1.83 -2.20
CA LEU A 95 1.25 -1.21 -0.91
C LEU A 95 2.44 -0.25 -0.99
N SER A 96 2.32 0.94 -0.40
CA SER A 96 3.31 2.02 -0.51
C SER A 96 3.56 2.72 0.83
N LEU A 97 4.38 3.77 0.80
CA LEU A 97 4.73 4.63 1.92
C LEU A 97 5.38 3.84 3.07
N LEU A 98 5.06 4.21 4.32
CA LEU A 98 5.62 3.59 5.52
C LEU A 98 5.39 2.08 5.56
N ASN A 99 4.30 1.59 4.96
CA ASN A 99 4.03 0.16 4.93
C ASN A 99 5.00 -0.59 4.01
N ALA A 100 5.33 -0.04 2.84
CA ALA A 100 6.32 -0.63 1.95
C ALA A 100 7.74 -0.45 2.51
N ALA A 101 8.04 0.71 3.10
CA ALA A 101 9.32 0.98 3.76
C ALA A 101 9.63 -0.08 4.84
N ALA A 102 8.64 -0.45 5.66
CA ALA A 102 8.78 -1.53 6.65
C ALA A 102 9.14 -2.89 6.02
N TYR A 103 8.64 -3.22 4.82
CA TYR A 103 9.01 -4.45 4.11
C TYR A 103 10.43 -4.42 3.54
N HIS A 104 11.04 -3.24 3.45
CA HIS A 104 12.44 -3.03 3.06
C HIS A 104 13.35 -2.82 4.28
N GLY A 105 12.84 -3.04 5.51
CA GLY A 105 13.61 -2.92 6.75
C GLY A 105 13.64 -1.51 7.36
N SER A 106 12.96 -0.54 6.75
CA SER A 106 13.11 0.89 7.06
C SER A 106 12.03 1.44 8.01
N SER A 107 11.70 0.71 9.07
CA SER A 107 10.80 1.22 10.10
C SER A 107 10.88 0.42 11.40
N HIS A 108 11.29 1.07 12.48
CA HIS A 108 11.19 0.56 13.85
C HIS A 108 9.74 0.50 14.39
N GLN A 109 8.79 1.18 13.73
CA GLN A 109 7.39 1.23 14.17
C GLN A 109 6.47 0.58 13.13
N GLN A 110 5.53 -0.27 13.57
CA GLN A 110 4.48 -0.77 12.69
C GLN A 110 3.47 0.35 12.37
N PRO A 111 3.29 0.73 11.10
CA PRO A 111 2.30 1.75 10.75
C PRO A 111 0.89 1.26 11.08
N GLN A 112 0.13 2.05 11.85
CA GLN A 112 -1.27 1.74 12.19
C GLN A 112 -2.22 1.95 11.00
N GLU A 113 -1.79 2.72 10.00
CA GLU A 113 -2.53 2.96 8.75
C GLU A 113 -1.82 2.31 7.57
N PHE A 114 -2.61 1.81 6.62
CA PHE A 114 -2.13 1.21 5.39
C PHE A 114 -2.39 2.12 4.20
N PHE A 115 -1.40 2.31 3.34
CA PHE A 115 -1.52 3.11 2.12
C PHE A 115 -1.41 2.24 0.88
N VAL A 116 -2.53 2.12 0.17
CA VAL A 116 -2.65 1.32 -1.04
C VAL A 116 -2.78 2.26 -2.23
N ILE A 117 -1.82 2.19 -3.15
CA ILE A 117 -1.90 2.89 -4.42
C ILE A 117 -2.62 1.98 -5.41
N THR A 118 -3.61 2.52 -6.12
CA THR A 118 -4.46 1.75 -7.05
C THR A 118 -4.95 2.63 -8.21
N SER A 119 -5.69 2.07 -9.16
CA SER A 119 -6.25 2.81 -10.28
C SER A 119 -7.58 3.49 -9.95
N PHE A 120 -8.02 4.40 -10.83
CA PHE A 120 -9.38 4.97 -10.80
C PHE A 120 -10.44 3.92 -11.16
N PRO A 121 -11.73 4.12 -10.76
CA PRO A 121 -12.29 5.29 -10.06
C PRO A 121 -11.93 5.34 -8.56
N VAL A 122 -12.10 6.48 -7.89
CA VAL A 122 -11.65 6.64 -6.48
C VAL A 122 -12.30 5.62 -5.55
N LEU A 123 -11.48 4.95 -4.72
CA LEU A 123 -11.95 4.13 -3.60
C LEU A 123 -11.98 4.95 -2.32
N ARG A 124 -13.05 4.80 -1.54
CA ARG A 124 -13.15 5.40 -0.21
C ARG A 124 -12.25 4.65 0.76
N PRO A 125 -11.59 5.33 1.72
CA PRO A 125 -10.85 4.66 2.77
C PRO A 125 -11.72 3.64 3.51
N MET A 126 -11.11 2.50 3.83
CA MET A 126 -11.74 1.46 4.65
C MET A 126 -11.29 1.64 6.09
N GLN A 127 -12.22 1.74 7.03
CA GLN A 127 -11.93 1.73 8.46
C GLN A 127 -12.82 0.70 9.16
N LYS A 128 -12.20 -0.34 9.72
CA LYS A 128 -12.89 -1.44 10.42
C LYS A 128 -12.00 -1.99 11.53
N LYS A 129 -12.56 -2.13 12.74
CA LYS A 129 -11.93 -2.81 13.89
C LYS A 129 -10.46 -2.36 14.10
N GLY A 130 -10.22 -1.05 14.08
CA GLY A 130 -8.89 -0.45 14.27
C GLY A 130 -7.97 -0.43 13.04
N ILE A 131 -8.27 -1.20 11.99
CA ILE A 131 -7.52 -1.14 10.73
C ILE A 131 -8.06 -0.02 9.85
N LYS A 132 -7.16 0.82 9.34
CA LYS A 132 -7.45 1.85 8.34
C LYS A 132 -6.62 1.61 7.08
N ILE A 133 -7.30 1.45 5.95
CA ILE A 133 -6.68 1.38 4.61
C ILE A 133 -7.08 2.63 3.85
N ASN A 134 -6.09 3.44 3.50
CA ASN A 134 -6.21 4.62 2.66
C ASN A 134 -5.88 4.23 1.21
N TYR A 135 -6.74 4.62 0.26
CA TYR A 135 -6.50 4.41 -1.15
C TYR A 135 -6.04 5.71 -1.83
N ILE A 136 -4.96 5.64 -2.58
CA ILE A 136 -4.44 6.72 -3.40
C ILE A 136 -4.55 6.29 -4.86
N CYS A 137 -5.33 7.02 -5.66
CA CYS A 137 -5.56 6.65 -7.05
C CYS A 137 -4.54 7.31 -8.00
N LYS A 138 -3.90 6.49 -8.83
CA LYS A 138 -3.07 6.91 -9.97
C LYS A 138 -3.74 6.48 -11.28
N ARG A 139 -3.39 7.13 -12.40
CA ARG A 139 -3.89 6.76 -13.73
C ARG A 139 -3.33 5.40 -14.17
N GLU A 140 -2.05 5.16 -13.89
CA GLU A 140 -1.34 3.95 -14.25
C GLU A 140 -0.56 3.42 -13.05
N ILE A 141 -0.46 2.09 -12.94
CA ILE A 141 0.32 1.42 -11.92
C ILE A 141 1.65 0.96 -12.52
N PRO A 142 2.80 1.39 -11.98
CA PRO A 142 4.10 1.10 -12.56
C PRO A 142 4.56 -0.33 -12.24
N GLN A 143 4.04 -1.32 -12.95
CA GLN A 143 4.29 -2.74 -12.67
C GLN A 143 5.77 -3.13 -12.58
N LYS A 144 6.64 -2.48 -13.35
CA LYS A 144 8.10 -2.73 -13.36
C LYS A 144 8.82 -2.27 -12.09
N LEU A 145 8.16 -1.46 -11.27
CA LEU A 145 8.70 -0.90 -10.04
C LEU A 145 8.08 -1.56 -8.79
N LEU A 146 7.39 -2.70 -8.98
CA LEU A 146 6.73 -3.42 -7.90
C LEU A 146 7.48 -4.70 -7.55
N ASP A 147 7.68 -4.89 -6.25
CA ASP A 147 8.15 -6.15 -5.69
C ASP A 147 6.96 -7.01 -5.25
N THR A 148 7.20 -8.31 -5.21
CA THR A 148 6.22 -9.28 -4.71
C THR A 148 6.74 -9.89 -3.42
N ARG A 149 6.02 -9.68 -2.31
CA ARG A 149 6.33 -10.28 -1.01
C ARG A 149 5.42 -11.48 -0.77
N LYS A 150 5.99 -12.58 -0.29
CA LYS A 150 5.22 -13.75 0.13
C LYS A 150 4.49 -13.45 1.44
N THR A 151 3.25 -13.91 1.54
CA THR A 151 2.44 -13.85 2.77
C THR A 151 1.79 -15.21 3.01
N GLU A 152 1.21 -15.42 4.20
CA GLU A 152 0.46 -16.66 4.50
C GLU A 152 -0.75 -16.87 3.59
N ALA A 153 -1.26 -15.79 2.97
CA ALA A 153 -2.39 -15.82 2.03
C ALA A 153 -1.95 -15.79 0.55
N GLY A 154 -0.65 -15.97 0.27
CA GLY A 154 -0.08 -15.97 -1.07
C GLY A 154 0.93 -14.85 -1.26
N TYR A 155 0.56 -13.80 -1.97
CA TYR A 155 1.48 -12.73 -2.37
C TYR A 155 0.88 -11.35 -2.10
N LEU A 156 1.76 -10.38 -1.91
CA LEU A 156 1.44 -8.98 -1.72
C LEU A 156 2.32 -8.15 -2.65
N LYS A 157 1.69 -7.26 -3.42
CA LYS A 157 2.42 -6.29 -4.25
C LYS A 157 2.80 -5.08 -3.43
N ILE A 158 4.08 -4.73 -3.43
CA ILE A 158 4.61 -3.54 -2.76
C ILE A 158 5.43 -2.72 -3.76
N SER A 159 5.59 -1.43 -3.51
CA SER A 159 6.59 -0.64 -4.25
C SER A 159 8.00 -1.13 -3.91
N ASN A 160 8.90 -1.19 -4.89
CA ASN A 160 10.32 -1.41 -4.61
C ASN A 160 10.90 -0.24 -3.79
N ALA A 161 12.11 -0.37 -3.27
CA ALA A 161 12.68 0.64 -2.36
C ALA A 161 12.74 2.04 -2.99
N ALA A 162 13.13 2.14 -4.26
CA ALA A 162 13.25 3.41 -4.96
C ALA A 162 11.89 4.08 -5.27
N LEU A 163 10.86 3.30 -5.64
CA LEU A 163 9.50 3.78 -5.78
C LEU A 163 8.88 4.13 -4.41
N THR A 164 9.24 3.40 -3.36
CA THR A 164 8.82 3.72 -1.99
C THR A 164 9.35 5.09 -1.57
N ALA A 165 10.64 5.37 -1.79
CA ALA A 165 11.25 6.68 -1.53
C ALA A 165 10.57 7.81 -2.32
N THR A 166 10.29 7.53 -3.60
CA THR A 166 9.55 8.43 -4.50
C THR A 166 8.15 8.75 -3.97
N ASP A 167 7.38 7.73 -3.60
CA ASP A 167 6.02 7.87 -3.10
C ASP A 167 5.99 8.55 -1.72
N LEU A 168 6.95 8.26 -0.83
CA LEU A 168 7.07 8.94 0.47
C LEU A 168 7.14 10.46 0.31
N ILE A 169 7.92 10.95 -0.64
CA ILE A 169 8.05 12.39 -0.90
C ILE A 169 6.78 12.95 -1.56
N GLN A 170 6.28 12.30 -2.61
CA GLN A 170 5.05 12.74 -3.30
C GLN A 170 3.85 12.85 -2.34
N TYR A 171 3.78 11.95 -1.37
CA TYR A 171 2.69 11.85 -0.42
C TYR A 171 3.12 12.20 1.01
N ALA A 172 4.15 13.03 1.18
CA ALA A 172 4.73 13.37 2.50
C ALA A 172 3.66 13.80 3.52
N LYS A 173 2.64 14.55 3.11
CA LYS A 173 1.53 14.97 3.98
C LYS A 173 0.73 13.82 4.60
N ARG A 174 0.72 12.64 3.97
CA ARG A 174 0.02 11.44 4.45
C ARG A 174 0.81 10.70 5.52
N VAL A 175 2.10 11.01 5.70
CA VAL A 175 3.02 10.27 6.58
C VAL A 175 3.72 11.16 7.60
N GLY A 176 3.14 12.32 7.92
CA GLY A 176 3.70 13.25 8.93
C GLY A 176 4.60 14.35 8.38
N GLY A 177 4.69 14.50 7.06
CA GLY A 177 5.45 15.57 6.41
C GLY A 177 6.88 15.18 6.07
N ILE A 178 7.63 16.15 5.53
CA ILE A 178 8.93 15.90 4.91
C ILE A 178 10.02 15.49 5.92
N ASN A 179 9.95 15.94 7.18
CA ASN A 179 10.90 15.50 8.23
C ASN A 179 10.77 14.00 8.51
N ARG A 180 9.53 13.50 8.66
CA ARG A 180 9.30 12.06 8.86
C ARG A 180 9.71 11.26 7.63
N VAL A 181 9.53 11.82 6.43
CA VAL A 181 10.03 11.22 5.19
C VAL A 181 11.55 11.13 5.19
N ALA A 182 12.27 12.19 5.58
CA ALA A 182 13.73 12.20 5.63
C ALA A 182 14.27 11.15 6.61
N PHE A 183 13.66 11.03 7.79
CA PHE A 183 14.02 10.00 8.78
C PHE A 183 13.86 8.58 8.21
N VAL A 184 12.69 8.28 7.62
CA VAL A 184 12.45 6.95 7.02
C VAL A 184 13.35 6.71 5.81
N LEU A 185 13.65 7.76 5.03
CA LEU A 185 14.54 7.68 3.88
C LEU A 185 15.97 7.37 4.29
N ALA A 186 16.44 7.81 5.47
CA ALA A 186 17.77 7.49 5.98
C ALA A 186 17.98 5.97 6.07
N GLU A 187 17.03 5.24 6.66
CA GLU A 187 17.06 3.78 6.72
C GLU A 187 16.79 3.13 5.35
N LEU A 188 15.84 3.68 4.57
CA LEU A 188 15.45 3.12 3.27
C LEU A 188 16.54 3.21 2.21
N ALA A 189 17.41 4.22 2.30
CA ALA A 189 18.50 4.41 1.36
C ALA A 189 19.43 3.18 1.27
N GLU A 190 19.59 2.41 2.35
CA GLU A 190 20.40 1.19 2.36
C GLU A 190 19.84 0.08 1.46
N SER A 191 18.54 0.11 1.18
CA SER A 191 17.86 -0.85 0.30
C SER A 191 17.72 -0.39 -1.14
N ILE A 192 18.21 0.81 -1.48
CA ILE A 192 18.12 1.36 -2.82
C ILE A 192 19.44 1.10 -3.56
N GLU A 193 19.35 0.38 -4.67
CA GLU A 193 20.47 0.23 -5.59
C GLU A 193 20.57 1.42 -6.55
N PRO A 194 21.78 1.94 -6.87
CA PRO A 194 21.96 3.00 -7.87
C PRO A 194 21.32 2.72 -9.22
N SER A 195 21.29 1.45 -9.62
CA SER A 195 20.70 0.99 -10.89
C SER A 195 19.17 1.12 -10.92
N ALA A 196 18.52 1.29 -9.76
CA ALA A 196 17.08 1.50 -9.66
C ALA A 196 16.64 2.85 -10.26
N PHE A 197 17.55 3.83 -10.40
CA PHE A 197 17.29 5.11 -11.07
C PHE A 197 17.28 4.96 -12.60
N ASP A 198 16.35 4.15 -13.10
CA ASP A 198 16.15 3.91 -14.52
C ASP A 198 15.02 4.78 -15.11
N LYS A 199 14.86 4.73 -16.44
CA LYS A 199 13.80 5.49 -17.13
C LYS A 199 12.38 5.18 -16.64
N ASN A 200 12.12 3.99 -16.09
CA ASN A 200 10.80 3.61 -15.59
C ASN A 200 10.52 4.31 -14.26
N LEU A 201 11.53 4.51 -13.42
CA LEU A 201 11.41 5.25 -12.17
C LEU A 201 11.38 6.77 -12.41
N LEU A 202 12.25 7.30 -13.28
CA LEU A 202 12.45 8.76 -13.46
C LEU A 202 11.16 9.54 -13.81
N GLN A 203 10.20 8.92 -14.49
CA GLN A 203 8.89 9.53 -14.76
C GLN A 203 8.05 9.84 -13.49
N TYR A 204 8.45 9.30 -12.33
CA TYR A 204 7.79 9.52 -11.04
C TYR A 204 8.66 10.27 -10.03
N VAL A 205 9.99 10.31 -10.19
CA VAL A 205 10.88 10.81 -9.13
C VAL A 205 10.70 12.32 -8.91
N PRO A 206 10.32 12.76 -7.70
CA PRO A 206 10.39 14.18 -7.36
C PRO A 206 11.86 14.57 -7.21
N VAL A 207 12.24 15.72 -7.76
CA VAL A 207 13.62 16.24 -7.68
C VAL A 207 14.10 16.42 -6.23
N VAL A 208 13.15 16.66 -5.31
CA VAL A 208 13.38 16.70 -3.86
C VAL A 208 14.06 15.42 -3.33
N LEU A 209 13.86 14.26 -3.95
CA LEU A 209 14.55 13.02 -3.55
C LEU A 209 16.07 13.17 -3.65
N GLY A 210 16.55 13.75 -4.74
CA GLY A 210 17.98 13.97 -4.94
C GLY A 210 18.55 14.95 -3.94
N TYR A 211 17.83 16.03 -3.64
CA TYR A 211 18.23 16.98 -2.60
C TYR A 211 18.31 16.32 -1.22
N LEU A 212 17.32 15.51 -0.83
CA LEU A 212 17.37 14.80 0.46
C LEU A 212 18.55 13.82 0.53
N LEU A 213 18.78 13.03 -0.54
CA LEU A 213 19.90 12.10 -0.60
C LEU A 213 21.26 12.83 -0.53
N ASP A 214 21.41 13.96 -1.23
CA ASP A 214 22.66 14.72 -1.29
C ASP A 214 22.90 15.56 -0.03
N LYS A 215 21.96 16.46 0.30
CA LYS A 215 22.18 17.54 1.26
C LYS A 215 21.74 17.22 2.68
N VAL A 216 20.85 16.25 2.85
CA VAL A 216 20.33 15.88 4.17
C VAL A 216 20.98 14.59 4.66
N LEU A 217 21.08 13.58 3.80
CA LEU A 217 21.58 12.24 4.17
C LEU A 217 23.05 12.00 3.81
N ASP A 218 23.69 12.95 3.11
CA ASP A 218 25.06 12.83 2.55
C ASP A 218 25.33 11.51 1.79
N ASN A 219 24.29 10.95 1.18
CA ASN A 219 24.38 9.75 0.37
C ASN A 219 24.79 10.12 -1.07
N GLN A 220 26.08 10.42 -1.24
CA GLN A 220 26.66 10.82 -2.51
C GLN A 220 26.53 9.75 -3.59
N LEU A 221 26.53 8.47 -3.21
CA LEU A 221 26.40 7.36 -4.15
C LEU A 221 25.04 7.37 -4.86
N LEU A 222 23.94 7.45 -4.10
CA LEU A 222 22.60 7.48 -4.67
C LEU A 222 22.27 8.83 -5.31
N SER A 223 22.68 9.94 -4.69
CA SER A 223 22.41 11.27 -5.23
C SER A 223 23.09 11.48 -6.59
N ASN A 224 24.34 11.05 -6.74
CA ASN A 224 25.07 11.10 -8.01
C ASN A 224 24.46 10.16 -9.06
N ALA A 225 24.02 8.97 -8.66
CA ALA A 225 23.37 8.03 -9.57
C ALA A 225 22.07 8.60 -10.13
N LEU A 226 21.21 9.16 -9.26
CA LEU A 226 19.97 9.83 -9.67
C LEU A 226 20.26 11.03 -10.59
N PHE A 227 21.23 11.88 -10.22
CA PHE A 227 21.58 13.06 -11.04
C PHE A 227 22.05 12.67 -12.44
N LYS A 228 22.95 11.67 -12.54
CA LYS A 228 23.42 11.13 -13.83
C LYS A 228 22.29 10.53 -14.65
N ALA A 229 21.36 9.83 -14.01
CA ALA A 229 20.20 9.26 -14.67
C ALA A 229 19.28 10.34 -15.26
N LEU A 230 19.03 11.42 -14.50
CA LEU A 230 18.24 12.56 -14.96
C LEU A 230 18.89 13.27 -16.16
N ASP A 231 20.20 13.54 -16.07
CA ASP A 231 20.99 14.18 -17.13
C ASP A 231 21.02 13.34 -18.42
N LYS A 232 21.32 12.04 -18.29
CA LYS A 232 21.34 11.10 -19.43
C LYS A 232 19.98 11.02 -20.15
N ASN A 233 18.87 11.12 -19.41
CA ASN A 233 17.53 11.12 -19.96
C ASN A 233 17.00 12.53 -20.31
N LYS A 234 17.86 13.56 -20.24
CA LYS A 234 17.53 14.97 -20.53
C LYS A 234 16.31 15.46 -19.76
N THR A 235 16.15 15.02 -18.51
CA THR A 235 15.03 15.41 -17.65
C THR A 235 15.27 16.82 -17.13
N ALA A 236 14.43 17.77 -17.55
CA ALA A 236 14.53 19.14 -17.08
C ALA A 236 14.21 19.24 -15.59
N LEU A 237 15.07 19.92 -14.83
CA LEU A 237 14.84 20.25 -13.43
C LEU A 237 14.21 21.63 -13.32
N PHE A 238 13.10 21.70 -12.58
CA PHE A 238 12.40 22.95 -12.31
C PHE A 238 12.51 23.31 -10.84
N ARG A 239 12.38 24.60 -10.55
CA ARG A 239 12.39 25.08 -9.16
C ARG A 239 11.17 24.56 -8.41
N ILE A 240 11.40 23.72 -7.40
CA ILE A 240 10.34 23.09 -6.59
C ILE A 240 10.65 23.31 -5.11
N PRO A 241 9.67 23.68 -4.26
CA PRO A 241 9.88 23.81 -2.82
C PRO A 241 10.10 22.45 -2.14
N LEU A 242 11.06 22.41 -1.20
CA LEU A 242 11.34 21.25 -0.35
C LEU A 242 10.10 20.81 0.44
N LYS A 243 9.41 21.77 1.03
CA LYS A 243 8.08 21.59 1.64
C LYS A 243 7.03 22.16 0.70
N ALA A 244 6.23 21.27 0.11
CA ALA A 244 5.17 21.63 -0.84
C ALA A 244 4.07 22.55 -0.26
N THR A 245 4.04 22.79 1.05
CA THR A 245 3.10 23.72 1.70
C THR A 245 3.82 24.82 2.45
N GLY A 246 3.35 26.04 2.24
CA GLY A 246 3.89 27.24 2.86
C GLY A 246 4.44 28.20 1.80
N SER A 247 4.99 29.32 2.26
CA SER A 247 5.68 30.25 1.38
C SER A 247 6.97 29.63 0.83
N SER A 248 7.30 29.96 -0.41
CA SER A 248 8.60 29.68 -1.04
C SER A 248 9.32 30.97 -1.47
N LYS A 249 8.67 32.14 -1.30
CA LYS A 249 9.22 33.43 -1.71
C LYS A 249 10.31 33.88 -0.74
N GLY A 250 11.46 34.28 -1.27
CA GLY A 250 12.59 34.79 -0.49
C GLY A 250 13.51 33.71 0.09
N PHE A 251 13.22 32.42 -0.15
CA PHE A 251 14.08 31.32 0.28
C PHE A 251 15.16 31.03 -0.77
N GLU A 252 16.33 30.61 -0.28
CA GLU A 252 17.44 30.13 -1.11
C GLU A 252 17.03 28.89 -1.91
N THR A 253 17.66 28.72 -3.08
CA THR A 253 17.46 27.55 -3.94
C THR A 253 18.77 26.81 -4.09
N ASP A 254 18.77 25.51 -3.82
CA ASP A 254 19.91 24.65 -4.14
C ASP A 254 20.09 24.59 -5.66
N GLU A 255 21.28 24.98 -6.15
CA GLU A 255 21.51 25.12 -7.58
C GLU A 255 21.60 23.79 -8.33
N ARG A 256 22.00 22.71 -7.65
CA ARG A 256 22.13 21.38 -8.26
C ARG A 256 20.76 20.77 -8.50
N TRP A 257 19.92 20.72 -7.48
CA TRP A 257 18.62 20.07 -7.52
C TRP A 257 17.49 21.06 -7.82
N LYS A 258 17.76 22.36 -7.94
CA LYS A 258 16.75 23.41 -8.10
C LYS A 258 15.67 23.33 -7.01
N VAL A 259 16.04 22.94 -5.79
CA VAL A 259 15.09 22.82 -4.67
C VAL A 259 15.10 24.10 -3.84
N ILE A 260 13.93 24.72 -3.67
CA ILE A 260 13.76 25.90 -2.81
C ILE A 260 13.71 25.43 -1.35
N ILE A 261 14.68 25.85 -0.54
CA ILE A 261 14.90 25.36 0.83
C ILE A 261 13.99 26.13 1.79
N ASN A 262 12.68 25.85 1.72
CA ASN A 262 11.64 26.55 2.49
C ASN A 262 11.24 25.87 3.80
N THR A 263 12.08 24.95 4.29
CA THR A 263 11.98 24.33 5.61
C THR A 263 13.35 23.80 6.01
N VAL A 264 13.62 23.73 7.31
CA VAL A 264 14.74 22.95 7.84
C VAL A 264 14.30 21.49 7.97
N ILE A 265 15.19 20.57 7.63
CA ILE A 265 15.01 19.13 7.85
C ILE A 265 15.87 18.74 9.05
N ASP A 266 15.23 18.17 10.06
CA ASP A 266 15.92 17.59 11.21
C ASP A 266 15.74 16.07 11.17
N ILE A 267 16.86 15.36 11.23
CA ILE A 267 16.95 13.90 11.23
C ILE A 267 17.49 13.35 12.55
N ASN A 268 17.83 14.23 13.50
CA ASN A 268 18.23 13.85 14.85
C ASN A 268 16.97 13.70 15.71
N GLU A 269 16.93 12.69 16.57
CA GLU A 269 15.85 12.51 17.56
C GLU A 269 15.79 13.66 18.58
#